data_AF-A0A6B2SMB6-F1
#
_entry.id   AF-A0A6B2SMB6-F1
#
_cell.length_a   1.000
_cell.length_b   1.000
_cell.length_c   1.000
_cell.angle_alpha   90.00
_cell.angle_beta   90.00
_cell.angle_gamma   90.00
#
_symmetry.space_group_name_H-M   'P 1'
#
loop_
_entity.id
_entity.type
_entity.pdbx_description
1 polymer ?
#
loop_
_entity_poly.entity_id
_entity_poly.type
_entity_poly.pdbx_seq_one_letter_code
_entity_poly.pdbx_strand_id
1 'polypeptide(L)'
;RLTALFRAETGLTPKQAARLMRFQHAKTAVARAVAAGAPPDLARVAADTGYYDHSHLVRDFQQYTGMAPTGWLAEECRNIQAGAHGRGEE
;
A
#
# COMPACT_ATOMS: atom_id res chain seq x y z
N ARG A 1 -14.50 22.12 -14.98
CA ARG A 1 -14.32 21.45 -16.30
C ARG A 1 -13.42 20.21 -16.20
N LEU A 2 -12.21 20.30 -15.64
CA LEU A 2 -11.28 19.15 -15.54
C LEU A 2 -11.82 17.97 -14.71
N THR A 3 -12.43 18.22 -13.55
CA THR A 3 -13.01 17.16 -12.70
C THR A 3 -14.08 16.34 -13.42
N ALA A 4 -14.94 17.00 -14.20
CA ALA A 4 -16.01 16.34 -14.94
C ALA A 4 -15.44 15.48 -16.10
N LEU A 5 -14.45 16.00 -16.81
CA LEU A 5 -13.76 15.25 -17.87
C LEU A 5 -12.99 14.04 -17.29
N PHE A 6 -12.26 14.24 -16.19
CA PHE A 6 -11.52 13.16 -15.54
C PHE A 6 -12.47 12.04 -15.07
N ARG A 7 -13.64 12.41 -14.52
CA ARG A 7 -14.67 11.44 -14.13
C ARG A 7 -15.31 10.75 -15.32
N ALA A 8 -15.56 11.48 -16.41
CA ALA A 8 -16.10 10.90 -17.64
C ALA A 8 -15.14 9.84 -18.23
N GLU A 9 -13.84 10.08 -18.17
CA GLU A 9 -12.82 9.18 -18.73
C GLU A 9 -12.49 7.99 -17.81
N THR A 10 -12.36 8.23 -16.50
CA THR A 10 -11.82 7.23 -15.56
C THR A 10 -12.87 6.61 -14.64
N GLY A 11 -14.08 7.16 -14.60
CA GLY A 11 -15.10 6.82 -13.61
C GLY A 11 -14.83 7.34 -12.20
N LEU A 12 -13.63 7.87 -11.92
CA LEU A 12 -13.21 8.36 -10.61
C LEU A 12 -13.17 9.88 -10.57
N THR A 13 -13.29 10.47 -9.38
CA THR A 13 -12.88 11.86 -9.19
C THR A 13 -11.35 11.95 -9.10
N PRO A 14 -10.74 13.09 -9.47
CA PRO A 14 -9.30 13.31 -9.27
C PRO A 14 -8.84 13.04 -7.83
N LYS A 15 -9.67 13.35 -6.83
CA LYS A 15 -9.37 13.09 -5.41
C LYS A 15 -9.32 11.59 -5.11
N GLN A 16 -10.26 10.80 -5.64
CA GLN A 16 -10.25 9.34 -5.48
C GLN A 16 -9.04 8.72 -6.16
N ALA A 17 -8.71 9.16 -7.38
CA ALA A 17 -7.53 8.69 -8.09
C ALA A 17 -6.24 9.03 -7.32
N ALA A 18 -6.08 10.27 -6.87
CA ALA A 18 -4.92 10.70 -6.09
C ALA A 18 -4.77 9.90 -4.77
N ARG A 19 -5.90 9.57 -4.12
CA ARG A 19 -5.89 8.74 -2.91
C ARG A 19 -5.46 7.30 -3.20
N LEU A 20 -5.98 6.70 -4.27
CA LEU A 20 -5.57 5.35 -4.69
C LEU A 20 -4.09 5.30 -5.07
N MET A 21 -3.59 6.28 -5.82
CA MET A 21 -2.17 6.36 -6.19
C MET A 21 -1.27 6.50 -4.96
N ARG A 22 -1.64 7.34 -4.00
CA ARG A 22 -0.93 7.49 -2.73
C ARG A 22 -0.88 6.19 -1.94
N PHE A 23 -2.02 5.50 -1.84
CA PHE A 23 -2.11 4.20 -1.19
C PHE A 23 -1.21 3.15 -1.87
N GLN A 24 -1.23 3.07 -3.20
CA GLN A 24 -0.36 2.13 -3.93
C GLN A 24 1.12 2.44 -3.70
N HIS A 25 1.49 3.73 -3.67
CA HIS A 25 2.86 4.14 -3.37
C HIS A 25 3.31 3.70 -1.96
N ALA A 26 2.47 3.94 -0.94
CA ALA A 26 2.72 3.46 0.42
C ALA A 26 2.83 1.93 0.50
N LYS A 27 1.90 1.20 -0.12
CA LYS A 27 1.92 -0.26 -0.15
C LYS A 27 3.22 -0.80 -0.79
N THR A 28 3.67 -0.21 -1.90
CA THR A 28 4.93 -0.59 -2.54
C THR A 28 6.14 -0.29 -1.64
N ALA A 29 6.16 0.84 -0.93
CA ALA A 29 7.23 1.16 0.01
C ALA A 29 7.32 0.13 1.15
N VAL A 30 6.16 -0.24 1.73
CA VAL A 30 6.05 -1.28 2.75
C VAL A 30 6.57 -2.63 2.22
N ALA A 31 6.10 -3.06 1.04
CA ALA A 31 6.52 -4.34 0.45
C ALA A 31 8.03 -4.40 0.18
N ARG A 32 8.64 -3.28 -0.27
CA ARG A 32 10.09 -3.19 -0.48
C ARG A 32 10.89 -3.31 0.82
N ALA A 33 10.43 -2.67 1.90
CA ALA A 33 11.08 -2.78 3.20
C ALA A 33 11.08 -4.23 3.72
N VAL A 34 9.93 -4.92 3.57
CA VAL A 34 9.80 -6.34 3.92
C VAL A 34 10.73 -7.22 3.09
N ALA A 35 10.77 -7.02 1.77
CA ALA A 35 11.66 -7.77 0.89
C ALA A 35 13.15 -7.56 1.21
N ALA A 36 13.50 -6.40 1.78
CA ALA A 36 14.84 -6.11 2.27
C ALA A 36 15.13 -6.69 3.68
N GLY A 37 14.19 -7.43 4.27
CA GLY A 37 14.33 -8.05 5.59
C GLY A 37 14.20 -7.09 6.77
N ALA A 38 13.75 -5.85 6.54
CA ALA A 38 13.57 -4.85 7.59
C ALA A 38 12.09 -4.67 7.94
N PRO A 39 11.72 -4.62 9.24
CA PRO A 39 10.38 -4.22 9.62
C PRO A 39 10.13 -2.76 9.18
N PRO A 40 9.07 -2.48 8.40
CA PRO A 40 8.81 -1.14 7.92
C PRO A 40 8.41 -0.20 9.06
N ASP A 41 9.07 0.95 9.14
CA ASP A 41 8.61 2.07 9.94
C ASP A 41 7.39 2.71 9.25
N LEU A 42 6.19 2.38 9.73
CA LEU A 42 4.94 2.84 9.14
C LEU A 42 4.72 4.36 9.28
N ALA A 43 5.30 4.99 10.30
CA ALA A 43 5.23 6.44 10.46
C ALA A 43 6.12 7.15 9.43
N ARG A 44 7.34 6.62 9.23
CA ARG A 44 8.23 7.05 8.15
C ARG A 44 7.58 6.87 6.78
N VAL A 45 7.02 5.69 6.51
CA VAL A 45 6.32 5.41 5.24
C VAL A 45 5.18 6.40 5.02
N ALA A 46 4.39 6.70 6.06
CA ALA A 46 3.32 7.68 5.94
C ALA A 46 3.86 9.05 5.49
N ALA A 47 4.89 9.56 6.17
CA ALA A 47 5.50 10.83 5.83
C ALA A 47 6.09 10.85 4.41
N ASP A 48 6.85 9.81 4.04
CA ASP A 48 7.55 9.72 2.76
C ASP A 48 6.59 9.52 1.57
N THR A 49 5.39 9.00 1.82
CA THR A 49 4.39 8.72 0.77
C THR A 49 3.23 9.71 0.72
N GLY A 50 3.35 10.83 1.43
CA GLY A 50 2.41 11.94 1.36
C GLY A 50 1.17 11.79 2.22
N TYR A 51 1.19 10.92 3.24
CA TYR A 51 0.20 10.93 4.30
C TYR A 51 0.55 11.97 5.36
N TYR A 52 -0.48 12.50 6.02
CA TYR A 52 -0.27 13.45 7.12
C TYR A 52 0.31 12.76 8.35
N ASP A 53 -0.18 11.57 8.67
CA ASP A 53 0.27 10.75 9.79
C ASP A 53 0.00 9.25 9.53
N HIS A 54 0.45 8.42 10.48
CA HIS A 54 0.23 6.98 10.46
C HIS A 54 -1.26 6.60 10.49
N SER A 55 -2.11 7.34 11.21
CA SER A 55 -3.54 7.04 11.30
C SER A 55 -4.27 7.19 9.96
N HIS A 56 -3.88 8.17 9.13
CA HIS A 56 -4.41 8.32 7.78
C HIS A 56 -3.96 7.18 6.86
N LEU A 57 -2.72 6.72 7.00
CA LEU A 57 -2.23 5.55 6.28
C LEU A 57 -3.02 4.30 6.69
N VAL A 58 -3.26 4.08 7.99
CA VAL A 58 -4.04 2.93 8.50
C VAL A 58 -5.46 2.94 7.93
N ARG A 59 -6.12 4.10 7.88
CA ARG A 59 -7.47 4.23 7.31
C ARG A 59 -7.52 3.84 5.84
N ASP A 60 -6.52 4.22 5.06
CA ASP A 60 -6.45 3.85 3.63
C ASP A 60 -6.17 2.36 3.45
N PHE A 61 -5.29 1.77 4.26
CA PHE A 61 -5.07 0.32 4.27
C PHE A 61 -6.38 -0.43 4.56
N GLN A 62 -7.08 -0.08 5.63
CA GLN A 62 -8.36 -0.69 5.97
C GLN A 62 -9.38 -0.53 4.84
N GLN A 63 -9.44 0.66 4.21
CA GLN A 63 -10.36 0.91 3.11
C GLN A 63 -10.04 0.07 1.85
N TYR A 64 -8.78 -0.09 1.50
CA TYR A 64 -8.39 -0.70 0.22
C TYR A 64 -8.01 -2.18 0.30
N THR A 65 -7.62 -2.69 1.47
CA THR A 65 -7.24 -4.11 1.66
C THR A 65 -8.15 -4.84 2.65
N GLY A 66 -9.04 -4.12 3.35
CA GLY A 66 -9.82 -4.68 4.47
C GLY A 66 -9.01 -4.91 5.75
N MET A 67 -7.71 -4.58 5.76
CA MET A 67 -6.81 -4.86 6.88
C MET A 67 -5.99 -3.63 7.27
N ALA A 68 -5.61 -3.54 8.55
CA ALA A 68 -4.59 -2.58 8.98
C ALA A 68 -3.22 -2.95 8.38
N PRO A 69 -2.28 -2.00 8.25
CA PRO A 69 -0.97 -2.24 7.63
C PRO A 69 -0.20 -3.40 8.28
N THR A 70 -0.25 -3.53 9.61
CA THR A 70 0.41 -4.61 10.36
C THR A 70 -0.22 -5.98 10.09
N GLY A 71 -1.54 -6.06 9.96
CA GLY A 71 -2.25 -7.29 9.59
C GLY A 71 -1.95 -7.70 8.16
N TRP A 72 -1.96 -6.74 7.24
CA TRP A 72 -1.58 -6.95 5.85
C TRP A 72 -0.12 -7.41 5.74
N LEU A 73 0.80 -6.81 6.52
CA LEU A 73 2.20 -7.22 6.59
C LEU A 73 2.39 -8.65 7.06
N ALA A 74 1.65 -9.08 8.08
CA ALA A 74 1.75 -10.45 8.57
C ALA A 74 1.33 -11.47 7.49
N GLU A 75 0.32 -11.13 6.68
CA GLU A 75 -0.10 -11.94 5.53
C GLU A 75 0.93 -11.91 4.40
N GLU A 76 1.43 -10.74 4.05
CA GLU A 76 2.40 -10.58 2.96
C GLU A 76 3.74 -11.26 3.28
N CYS A 77 4.22 -11.16 4.53
CA CYS A 77 5.41 -11.88 4.98
C CYS A 77 5.24 -13.40 4.84
N ARG A 78 4.07 -13.95 5.20
CA ARG A 78 3.78 -15.37 4.99
C ARG A 78 3.83 -15.74 3.50
N ASN A 79 3.25 -14.91 2.65
CA ASN A 79 3.21 -15.15 1.20
C ASN A 79 4.61 -15.08 0.56
N ILE A 80 5.43 -14.11 0.95
CA ILE A 80 6.82 -13.97 0.51
C ILE A 80 7.68 -15.17 1.00
N GLN A 81 7.49 -15.59 2.25
CA GLN A 81 8.19 -16.76 2.81
C GLN A 81 7.76 -18.07 2.14
N ALA A 82 6.47 -18.24 1.83
CA ALA A 82 5.94 -19.41 1.14
C ALA A 82 6.46 -19.52 -0.31
N GLY A 83 6.58 -18.40 -1.02
CA GLY A 83 7.14 -18.37 -2.38
C GLY A 83 8.65 -18.66 -2.44
N ALA A 84 9.38 -18.45 -1.35
CA ALA A 84 10.82 -18.73 -1.26
C ALA A 84 11.15 -20.23 -1.10
N HIS A 85 10.21 -21.06 -0.62
CA HIS A 85 10.41 -22.50 -0.43
C HIS A 85 10.15 -23.36 -1.68
N GLY A 86 9.62 -22.79 -2.77
CA GLY A 86 9.20 -23.56 -3.96
C GLY A 86 10.22 -23.68 -5.10
N ARG A 87 11.49 -23.31 -4.91
CA ARG A 87 12.47 -23.19 -6.01
C ARG A 87 13.82 -23.86 -5.72
N GLY A 88 13.79 -25.07 -5.18
CA GLY A 88 15.00 -25.80 -4.82
C GLY A 88 14.83 -27.31 -4.74
N GLU A 89 14.14 -27.94 -5.70
CA GLU A 89 14.21 -29.39 -5.91
C GLU A 89 14.04 -29.69 -7.42
N GLU A 90 15.14 -29.61 -8.18
CA GLU A 90 15.48 -30.51 -9.31
C GLU A 90 17.01 -30.64 -9.40
#